data_AF-A0A2Z6R5Y4-F1
#
_entry.id   AF-A0A2Z6R5Y4-F1
#
_cell.length_a   1.000
_cell.length_b   1.000
_cell.length_c   1.000
_cell.angle_alpha   90.00
_cell.angle_beta   90.00
_cell.angle_gamma   90.00
#
_symmetry.space_group_name_H-M   'P 1'
#
loop_
_entity.id
_entity.type
_entity.pdbx_description
1 polymer ?
#
loop_
_entity_poly.entity_id
_entity_poly.type
_entity_poly.pdbx_seq_one_letter_code
_entity_poly.pdbx_strand_id
1 'polypeptide(L)'
;MFLLMLQCLDADPSNRPTASQLDECLGNWVIAICDDPDPSDLFKQFDVAEGIKFSNLKQLHFNILPCHEIAIYYSLPLNYLGPFLYEKMQ
;
A
#
# COMPACT_ATOMS: atom_id res chain seq x y z
N MET A 1 0.69 13.58 2.48
CA MET A 1 0.73 12.47 1.51
C MET A 1 1.64 12.73 0.30
N PHE A 2 1.38 13.76 -0.52
CA PHE A 2 2.14 14.03 -1.76
C PHE A 2 3.65 14.26 -1.53
N LEU A 3 4.02 14.96 -0.45
CA LEU A 3 5.43 15.23 -0.11
C LEU A 3 6.22 13.96 0.22
N LEU A 4 5.60 12.98 0.89
CA LEU A 4 6.26 11.71 1.22
C LEU A 4 6.54 10.89 -0.04
N MET A 5 5.55 10.80 -0.94
CA MET A 5 5.73 10.11 -2.22
C MET A 5 6.85 10.75 -3.05
N LEU A 6 6.94 12.07 -3.08
CA LEU A 6 8.03 12.78 -3.76
C LEU A 6 9.40 12.42 -3.17
N GLN A 7 9.53 12.41 -1.84
CA GLN A 7 10.79 12.04 -1.18
C GLN A 7 11.17 10.58 -1.43
N CYS A 8 10.21 9.65 -1.44
CA CYS A 8 10.46 8.25 -1.79
C CYS A 8 10.96 8.08 -3.24
N LEU A 9 10.53 8.97 -4.13
CA LEU A 9 10.88 8.96 -5.55
C LEU A 9 12.06 9.85 -5.90
N ASP A 10 12.80 10.35 -4.90
CA ASP A 10 13.95 11.22 -5.14
C ASP A 10 15.00 10.51 -6.01
N ALA A 11 15.56 11.25 -6.96
CA ALA A 11 16.57 10.75 -7.88
C ALA A 11 17.86 10.36 -7.13
N ASP A 12 18.20 11.13 -6.09
CA ASP A 12 19.29 10.80 -5.17
C ASP A 12 18.78 9.84 -4.08
N PRO A 13 19.32 8.61 -4.00
CA PRO A 13 18.93 7.65 -2.96
C PRO A 13 19.15 8.17 -1.53
N SER A 14 20.08 9.10 -1.32
CA SER A 14 20.42 9.66 -0.01
C SER A 14 19.32 10.57 0.54
N ASN A 15 18.49 11.13 -0.35
CA ASN A 15 17.35 11.97 0.01
C ASN A 15 16.09 11.15 0.30
N ARG A 16 16.09 9.86 -0.03
CA ARG A 16 14.96 8.98 0.24
C ARG A 16 14.90 8.68 1.74
N PRO A 17 13.70 8.64 2.32
CA PRO A 17 13.54 8.28 3.72
C PRO A 17 13.98 6.84 3.97
N THR A 18 14.53 6.58 5.15
CA THR A 18 14.84 5.22 5.59
C THR A 18 13.56 4.44 5.87
N ALA A 19 13.66 3.11 5.90
CA ALA A 19 12.54 2.25 6.29
C ALA A 19 11.97 2.60 7.68
N SER A 20 12.82 2.95 8.65
CA SER A 20 12.36 3.34 9.99
C SER A 20 11.59 4.66 9.99
N GLN A 21 12.00 5.64 9.17
CA GLN A 21 11.28 6.91 9.02
C GLN A 21 9.93 6.71 8.34
N LEU A 22 9.85 5.78 7.38
CA LEU A 22 8.58 5.40 6.75
C LEU A 22 7.65 4.72 7.75
N ASP A 23 8.16 3.79 8.55
CA ASP A 23 7.39 3.08 9.56
C ASP A 23 6.78 4.05 10.59
N GLU A 24 7.59 4.98 11.12
CA GLU A 24 7.11 6.01 12.04
C GLU A 24 6.07 6.93 11.38
N CYS A 25 6.34 7.39 10.15
CA CYS A 25 5.43 8.29 9.45
C CYS A 25 4.07 7.63 9.17
N LEU A 26 4.09 6.39 8.68
CA LEU A 26 2.89 5.62 8.38
C LEU A 26 2.14 5.23 9.65
N GLY A 27 2.84 4.86 10.72
CA GLY A 27 2.24 4.59 12.03
C GLY A 27 1.47 5.80 12.57
N ASN A 28 2.09 6.98 12.52
CA ASN A 28 1.43 8.23 12.93
C ASN A 28 0.19 8.55 12.07
N TRP A 29 0.21 8.21 10.78
CA TRP A 29 -0.96 8.38 9.93
C TRP A 29 -2.09 7.43 10.31
N VAL A 30 -1.79 6.17 10.62
CA VAL A 30 -2.81 5.21 11.07
C VAL A 30 -3.49 5.72 12.32
N ILE A 31 -2.72 6.20 13.30
CA ILE A 31 -3.26 6.79 14.53
C ILE A 31 -4.18 7.98 14.21
N ALA A 32 -3.71 8.92 13.38
CA ALA A 32 -4.46 10.14 13.05
C ALA A 32 -5.72 9.90 12.20
N ILE A 33 -5.87 8.73 11.59
CA ILE A 33 -7.04 8.35 10.77
C ILE A 33 -7.99 7.43 11.55
N CYS A 34 -7.46 6.48 12.32
CA CYS A 34 -8.23 5.40 12.94
C CYS A 34 -8.49 5.59 14.43
N ASP A 35 -7.53 6.18 15.16
CA ASP A 35 -7.52 6.17 16.62
C ASP A 35 -7.80 7.55 17.24
N ASP A 36 -7.60 8.63 16.48
CA ASP A 36 -7.88 9.99 16.93
C ASP A 36 -9.40 10.27 16.95
N PRO A 37 -10.01 10.59 18.13
CA PRO A 37 -11.43 10.92 18.21
C PRO A 37 -11.76 12.25 17.54
N ASP A 38 -10.79 13.14 17.35
CA ASP A 38 -10.98 14.41 16.68
C ASP A 38 -10.48 14.32 15.22
N PRO A 39 -11.36 14.54 14.22
CA PRO A 39 -10.99 14.34 12.82
C PRO A 39 -9.99 15.40 12.35
N SER A 40 -8.74 14.97 12.21
CA SER A 40 -7.65 15.76 11.64
C SER A 40 -7.91 16.12 10.17
N ASP A 41 -7.20 17.12 9.65
CA ASP A 41 -7.27 17.45 8.21
C ASP A 41 -6.73 16.32 7.32
N LEU A 42 -5.88 15.45 7.87
CA LEU A 42 -5.42 14.23 7.20
C LEU A 42 -6.57 13.24 7.05
N PHE A 43 -7.36 13.01 8.09
CA PHE A 43 -8.54 12.16 8.04
C PHE A 43 -9.53 12.63 6.97
N LYS A 44 -9.83 13.93 6.93
CA LYS A 44 -10.75 14.50 5.91
C LYS A 44 -10.26 14.26 4.48
N GLN A 45 -8.96 14.43 4.24
CA GLN A 45 -8.37 14.15 2.93
C GLN A 45 -8.44 12.66 2.58
N PHE A 46 -8.21 11.79 3.58
CA PHE A 46 -8.32 10.35 3.41
C PHE A 46 -9.76 9.93 3.06
N ASP A 47 -10.75 10.40 3.79
CA ASP A 47 -12.17 10.08 3.58
C ASP A 47 -12.64 10.47 2.17
N VAL A 48 -12.27 11.67 1.70
CA VAL A 48 -12.56 12.13 0.33
C VAL A 48 -11.89 11.21 -0.70
N ALA A 49 -10.62 10.88 -0.52
CA ALA A 49 -9.87 10.01 -1.44
C ALA A 49 -10.46 8.59 -1.48
N GLU A 50 -10.90 8.07 -0.33
CA GLU A 50 -11.54 6.77 -0.22
C GLU A 50 -12.91 6.76 -0.93
N GLY A 51 -13.72 7.81 -0.74
CA GLY A 51 -14.99 7.98 -1.45
C GLY A 51 -14.81 8.00 -2.98
N ILE A 52 -13.76 8.65 -3.48
CA ILE A 52 -13.40 8.64 -4.91
C ILE A 52 -12.98 7.23 -5.35
N LYS A 53 -12.12 6.55 -4.58
CA LYS A 53 -11.69 5.16 -4.87
C LYS A 53 -12.89 4.23 -5.01
N PHE A 54 -13.82 4.26 -4.06
CA PHE A 54 -15.02 3.44 -4.10
C PHE A 54 -15.93 3.78 -5.29
N SER A 55 -16.06 5.06 -5.62
CA SER A 55 -16.85 5.49 -6.78
C SER A 55 -16.24 5.01 -8.10
N ASN A 56 -14.91 5.11 -8.24
CA ASN A 56 -14.17 4.60 -9.40
C ASN A 56 -14.26 3.07 -9.49
N LEU A 57 -14.18 2.35 -8.37
CA LEU A 57 -14.36 0.90 -8.35
C LEU A 57 -15.76 0.46 -8.82
N LYS A 58 -16.80 1.21 -8.50
CA LYS A 58 -18.15 0.96 -9.01
C LYS A 58 -18.27 1.22 -10.51
N GLN A 59 -17.50 2.16 -11.03
CA GLN A 59 -17.46 2.50 -12.46
C GLN A 59 -16.50 1.63 -13.27
N LEU A 60 -15.55 0.97 -12.61
CA LEU A 60 -14.70 -0.04 -13.22
C LEU A 60 -15.57 -1.24 -13.58
N HIS A 61 -16.03 -1.24 -14.84
CA HIS A 61 -16.36 -2.49 -15.50
C HIS A 61 -15.08 -3.32 -15.48
N PHE A 62 -15.01 -4.31 -14.59
CA PHE A 62 -14.03 -5.38 -14.69
C PHE A 62 -14.36 -6.13 -15.98
N ASN A 63 -13.93 -5.57 -17.10
CA ASN A 63 -13.71 -6.35 -18.30
C ASN A 63 -12.67 -7.34 -17.83
N ILE A 64 -13.11 -8.57 -17.56
CA ILE A 64 -12.22 -9.72 -17.48
C ILE A 64 -11.40 -9.59 -18.75
N LEU A 65 -10.15 -9.11 -18.62
CA LEU A 65 -9.28 -9.07 -19.77
C LEU A 65 -9.24 -10.52 -20.23
N PRO A 66 -9.54 -10.81 -21.50
CA PRO A 66 -9.42 -12.18 -21.98
C PRO A 66 -8.01 -12.64 -21.61
N CYS A 67 -7.97 -13.72 -20.84
CA CYS A 67 -6.70 -14.32 -20.44
C CYS A 67 -5.91 -14.55 -21.74
N HIS A 68 -4.71 -13.99 -21.82
CA HIS A 68 -3.90 -14.16 -23.02
C HIS A 68 -3.70 -15.68 -23.24
N GLU A 69 -3.91 -16.17 -24.47
CA GLU A 69 -3.97 -17.62 -24.75
C GLU A 69 -2.70 -18.39 -24.32
N ILE A 70 -1.58 -17.67 -24.17
CA ILE A 70 -0.27 -18.21 -23.79
C ILE A 70 0.07 -17.95 -22.30
N ALA A 71 -0.84 -17.32 -21.54
CA ALA A 71 -0.60 -17.07 -20.12
C ALA A 71 -0.79 -18.36 -19.32
N ILE A 72 0.29 -18.82 -18.68
CA ILE A 72 0.27 -19.95 -17.76
C ILE A 72 0.29 -19.38 -16.33
N TYR A 73 -0.83 -19.53 -15.62
CA TYR A 73 -0.92 -19.19 -14.19
C TYR A 73 -0.77 -20.47 -13.37
N TYR A 74 0.23 -20.51 -12.49
CA TYR A 74 0.34 -21.53 -11.46
C TYR A 74 0.07 -20.88 -10.10
N SER A 75 -0.95 -21.36 -9.40
CA SER A 75 -1.18 -20.99 -8.00
C SER A 75 -0.32 -21.87 -7.11
N LEU A 76 0.54 -21.27 -6.28
CA LEU A 76 1.22 -22.02 -5.22
C LEU A 76 0.27 -22.12 -4.02
N PRO A 77 -0.03 -23.34 -3.50
CA PRO A 77 -0.78 -23.47 -2.27
C PRO A 77 0.01 -22.81 -1.13
N LEU A 78 -0.65 -21.94 -0.36
CA LEU A 78 -0.03 -21.21 0.76
C LEU A 78 0.67 -22.16 1.77
N ASN A 79 0.24 -23.42 1.82
CA ASN A 79 0.74 -24.47 2.71
C ASN A 79 2.12 -25.05 2.30
N TYR A 80 2.68 -24.64 1.14
CA TYR A 80 3.98 -25.13 0.66
C TYR A 80 5.18 -24.21 1.02
N LEU A 81 4.96 -23.18 1.84
CA LEU A 81 6.05 -22.47 2.52
C LEU A 81 6.60 -23.34 3.67
N GLY A 82 7.33 -24.39 3.32
CA GLY A 82 8.25 -25.08 4.23
C GLY A 82 9.40 -24.17 4.70
N PRO A 83 10.34 -24.67 5.52
CA PRO A 83 11.13 -23.91 6.52
C PRO A 83 12.15 -22.88 5.99
N PHE A 84 12.08 -22.46 4.73
CA PHE A 84 13.01 -21.52 4.10
C PHE A 84 12.96 -20.07 4.65
N LEU A 85 12.03 -19.74 5.57
CA LEU A 85 12.00 -18.45 6.25
C LEU A 85 12.60 -18.46 7.68
N TYR A 86 12.93 -19.63 8.26
CA TYR A 86 13.47 -19.67 9.63
C TYR A 86 14.99 -19.48 9.72
N GLU A 87 15.76 -19.67 8.64
CA GLU A 87 17.22 -19.52 8.67
C GLU A 87 17.72 -18.10 8.37
N LYS A 88 16.82 -17.12 8.14
CA LYS A 88 17.21 -15.71 7.90
C LYS A 88 16.92 -14.77 9.07
N MET A 89 16.52 -15.31 10.22
CA MET A 89 16.37 -14.56 11.47
C MET A 89 17.12 -15.23 12.63
N GLN A 90 18.40 -15.55 12.42
CA GLN A 90 19.35 -15.78 13.51
C GLN A 90 20.73 -15.24 13.17
#